data_AF-A0A2M7BMH2-F1
#
_entry.id   AF-A0A2M7BMH2-F1
#
_cell.length_a   1.000
_cell.length_b   1.000
_cell.length_c   1.000
_cell.angle_alpha   90.00
_cell.angle_beta   90.00
_cell.angle_gamma   90.00
#
_symmetry.space_group_name_H-M   'P 1'
#
loop_
_entity.id
_entity.type
_entity.pdbx_description
1 polymer ?
#
loop_
_entity_poly.entity_id
_entity_poly.type
_entity_poly.pdbx_seq_one_letter_code
_entity_poly.pdbx_strand_id
1 'polypeptide(L)'
;MADYYIDLFLDDEKIKKVEGAGLAGEIKEVDGKKLVQVGLTSKEQKKLVKGFPDLTFDSSNACVLPEQAENILMNLIVGMKTLDVMKGAIMKLYNPLSGRELRAKVF
;
A
#
# COMPACT_ATOMS: atom_id res chain seq x y z
N MET A 1 8.81 0.52 15.68
CA MET A 1 8.31 1.75 15.01
C MET A 1 8.48 1.50 13.52
N ALA A 2 7.51 1.92 12.70
CA ALA A 2 7.66 1.82 11.24
C ALA A 2 8.69 2.87 10.79
N ASP A 3 9.60 2.47 9.90
CA ASP A 3 10.63 3.38 9.35
C ASP A 3 10.08 4.16 8.15
N TYR A 4 9.07 3.60 7.48
CA TYR A 4 8.43 4.16 6.29
C TYR A 4 6.91 4.04 6.40
N TYR A 5 6.19 4.84 5.62
CA TYR A 5 4.74 4.84 5.57
C TYR A 5 4.22 4.81 4.13
N ILE A 6 3.05 4.22 3.91
CA ILE A 6 2.28 4.40 2.68
C ILE A 6 1.07 5.26 3.02
N ASP A 7 0.95 6.40 2.36
CA ASP A 7 -0.23 7.24 2.43
C ASP A 7 -1.26 6.73 1.43
N LEU A 8 -2.37 6.23 1.95
CA LEU A 8 -3.44 5.65 1.15
C LEU A 8 -4.67 6.56 1.30
N PHE A 9 -4.97 7.32 0.25
CA PHE A 9 -6.10 8.24 0.27
C PHE A 9 -7.42 7.49 0.25
N LEU A 10 -8.29 7.86 1.18
CA LEU A 10 -9.60 7.25 1.35
C LEU A 10 -10.68 8.21 0.86
N ASP A 11 -11.32 7.84 -0.24
CA ASP A 11 -12.58 8.42 -0.69
C ASP A 11 -13.75 7.96 0.19
N ASP A 12 -14.92 8.61 0.10
CA ASP A 12 -16.14 8.27 0.86
C ASP A 12 -16.51 6.77 0.85
N GLU A 13 -16.33 6.10 -0.30
CA GLU A 13 -16.59 4.66 -0.40
C GLU A 13 -15.55 3.83 0.36
N LYS A 14 -14.27 4.20 0.25
CA LYS A 14 -13.16 3.54 0.92
C LYS A 14 -13.25 3.73 2.44
N ILE A 15 -13.64 4.93 2.89
CA ILE A 15 -13.89 5.25 4.30
C ILE A 15 -14.92 4.29 4.88
N LYS A 16 -16.08 4.13 4.25
CA LYS A 16 -17.12 3.20 4.73
C LYS A 16 -16.63 1.75 4.83
N LYS A 17 -15.78 1.31 3.90
CA LYS A 17 -15.18 -0.03 3.92
C LYS A 17 -14.21 -0.21 5.10
N VAL A 18 -13.37 0.80 5.36
CA VAL A 18 -12.41 0.79 6.48
C VAL A 18 -13.13 0.89 7.82
N GLU A 19 -14.16 1.74 7.92
CA GLU A 19 -15.02 1.83 9.10
C GLU A 19 -15.75 0.52 9.36
N GLY A 20 -16.34 -0.10 8.33
CA GLY A 20 -16.99 -1.41 8.43
C GLY A 20 -16.02 -2.55 8.76
N ALA A 21 -14.73 -2.39 8.47
CA ALA A 21 -13.68 -3.30 8.90
C ALA A 21 -13.26 -3.09 10.37
N GLY A 22 -13.76 -2.06 11.06
CA GLY A 22 -13.37 -1.72 12.43
C GLY A 22 -12.05 -0.94 12.51
N LEU A 23 -11.59 -0.38 11.40
CA LEU A 23 -10.33 0.36 11.29
C LEU A 23 -10.55 1.89 11.26
N ALA A 24 -11.73 2.36 11.67
CA ALA A 24 -12.05 3.78 11.70
C ALA A 24 -11.04 4.61 12.51
N GLY A 25 -10.50 4.04 13.60
CA GLY A 25 -9.50 4.70 14.45
C GLY A 25 -8.13 4.90 13.79
N GLU A 26 -7.87 4.21 12.68
CA GLU A 26 -6.61 4.30 11.94
C GLU A 26 -6.67 5.35 10.82
N ILE A 27 -7.86 5.86 10.51
CA ILE A 27 -8.07 6.91 9.51
C ILE A 27 -7.51 8.22 10.07
N LYS A 28 -6.54 8.79 9.35
CA LYS A 28 -5.96 10.10 9.63
C LYS A 28 -6.51 11.13 8.65
N GLU A 29 -6.69 12.34 9.13
CA GLU A 29 -7.02 13.48 8.28
C GLU A 29 -5.77 14.35 8.12
N VAL A 30 -5.33 14.53 6.88
CA VAL A 30 -4.19 15.37 6.53
C VAL A 30 -4.64 16.30 5.41
N ASP A 31 -4.49 17.60 5.62
CA ASP A 31 -4.87 18.63 4.64
C ASP A 31 -6.35 18.56 4.20
N GLY A 32 -7.25 18.18 5.12
CA GLY A 32 -8.68 18.00 4.85
C GLY A 32 -9.05 16.76 4.03
N LYS A 33 -8.06 15.89 3.74
CA LYS A 33 -8.28 14.58 3.10
C LYS A 33 -8.07 13.46 4.11
N LYS A 34 -8.96 12.48 4.08
CA LYS A 34 -8.83 11.27 4.88
C LYS A 34 -7.88 10.29 4.19
N LEU A 35 -6.94 9.75 4.94
CA LEU A 35 -5.98 8.75 4.50
C LEU A 35 -5.67 7.77 5.62
N VAL A 36 -5.17 6.59 5.27
CA VAL A 36 -4.57 5.67 6.25
C VAL A 36 -3.09 5.55 5.99
N GLN A 37 -2.31 5.56 7.06
CA GLN A 37 -0.86 5.39 6.99
C GLN A 37 -0.49 3.97 7.31
N VAL A 38 -0.10 3.21 6.29
CA VAL A 38 0.35 1.83 6.49
C VAL A 38 1.84 1.83 6.81
N GLY A 39 2.17 1.38 8.01
CA GLY A 39 3.56 1.27 8.47
C GLY A 39 4.33 0.19 7.72
N LEU A 40 5.56 0.53 7.34
CA LEU A 40 6.51 -0.32 6.64
C LEU A 40 7.83 -0.40 7.40
N THR A 41 8.48 -1.56 7.35
CA THR A 41 9.90 -1.66 7.71
C THR A 41 10.80 -1.34 6.53
N SER A 42 12.04 -0.96 6.83
CA SER A 42 13.09 -0.73 5.82
C SER A 42 13.28 -1.89 4.81
N LYS A 43 13.05 -3.14 5.22
CA LYS A 43 13.16 -4.32 4.32
C LYS A 43 11.98 -4.41 3.36
N GLU A 44 10.79 -4.07 3.85
CA GLU A 44 9.54 -4.09 3.10
C GLU A 44 9.53 -2.98 2.05
N GLN A 45 9.94 -1.79 2.46
CA GLN A 45 10.14 -0.66 1.56
C GLN A 45 11.09 -1.01 0.40
N LYS A 46 12.26 -1.60 0.69
CA LYS A 46 13.22 -2.01 -0.34
C LYS A 46 12.65 -3.05 -1.32
N LYS A 47 11.77 -3.94 -0.86
CA LYS A 47 11.10 -4.90 -1.75
C LYS A 47 10.04 -4.22 -2.61
N LEU A 48 9.29 -3.29 -2.03
CA LEU A 48 8.27 -2.53 -2.71
C LEU A 48 8.89 -1.69 -3.85
N VAL A 49 9.95 -0.92 -3.57
CA VAL A 49 10.69 -0.15 -4.59
C VAL A 49 11.27 -1.05 -5.68
N LYS A 50 11.69 -2.28 -5.35
CA LYS A 50 12.14 -3.25 -6.37
C LYS A 50 11.01 -3.77 -7.25
N GLY A 51 9.78 -3.83 -6.74
CA GLY A 51 8.59 -4.18 -7.53
C GLY A 51 8.00 -3.00 -8.29
N PHE A 52 8.18 -1.78 -7.75
CA PHE A 52 7.68 -0.51 -8.27
C PHE A 52 8.84 0.49 -8.30
N PRO A 53 9.68 0.47 -9.35
CA PRO A 53 10.83 1.37 -9.45
C PRO A 53 10.42 2.85 -9.52
N ASP A 54 9.22 3.15 -10.02
CA ASP A 54 8.64 4.49 -10.06
C ASP A 54 8.08 4.97 -8.70
N LEU A 55 8.15 4.14 -7.65
CA LEU A 55 7.68 4.53 -6.33
C LEU A 55 8.63 5.53 -5.69
N THR A 56 8.09 6.69 -5.34
CA THR A 56 8.85 7.76 -4.69
C THR A 56 8.39 7.92 -3.25
N PHE A 57 9.37 8.11 -2.36
CA PHE A 57 9.14 8.43 -0.95
C PHE A 57 9.45 9.90 -0.74
N ASP A 58 8.57 10.60 -0.04
CA ASP A 58 8.74 11.99 0.32
C ASP A 58 9.66 12.13 1.56
N SER A 59 9.93 13.37 1.98
CA SER A 59 10.82 13.70 3.10
C SER A 59 10.35 13.11 4.44
N SER A 60 9.08 12.76 4.55
CA SER A 60 8.48 12.08 5.72
C SER A 60 8.66 10.55 5.70
N ASN A 61 9.46 10.00 4.78
CA ASN A 61 9.55 8.56 4.53
C ASN A 61 8.19 7.92 4.17
N ALA A 62 7.28 8.72 3.62
CA ALA A 62 5.96 8.28 3.18
C ALA A 62 5.89 8.22 1.66
N CYS A 63 5.20 7.24 1.09
CA CYS A 63 4.97 7.16 -0.36
C CYS A 63 3.49 6.98 -0.70
N VAL A 64 3.12 7.38 -1.90
CA VAL A 64 1.80 7.08 -2.47
C VAL A 64 1.95 5.93 -3.46
N LEU A 65 1.14 4.89 -3.31
CA LEU A 65 1.11 3.78 -4.25
C LEU A 65 0.38 4.17 -5.54
N PRO A 66 0.79 3.63 -6.71
CA PRO A 66 -0.02 3.74 -7.91
C PRO A 66 -1.36 3.02 -7.71
N GLU A 67 -2.40 3.47 -8.42
CA GLU A 67 -3.80 3.02 -8.24
C GLU A 67 -3.95 1.49 -8.18
N GLN A 68 -3.23 0.75 -9.02
CA GLN A 68 -3.27 -0.72 -9.02
C GLN A 68 -2.77 -1.32 -7.70
N ALA A 69 -1.66 -0.82 -7.17
CA ALA A 69 -1.08 -1.30 -5.92
C ALA A 69 -1.89 -0.81 -4.70
N GLU A 70 -2.39 0.43 -4.78
CA GLU A 70 -3.30 1.01 -3.79
C GLU A 70 -4.54 0.12 -3.59
N ASN A 71 -5.19 -0.27 -4.68
CA ASN A 71 -6.43 -1.05 -4.63
C ASN A 71 -6.20 -2.46 -4.04
N ILE A 72 -5.07 -3.10 -4.35
CA ILE A 72 -4.66 -4.38 -3.75
C ILE A 72 -4.44 -4.23 -2.25
N LEU A 73 -3.72 -3.18 -1.84
CA LEU A 73 -3.43 -2.90 -0.45
C LEU A 73 -4.73 -2.61 0.32
N MET A 74 -5.60 -1.77 -0.23
CA MET A 74 -6.92 -1.45 0.31
C MET A 74 -7.79 -2.71 0.48
N ASN A 75 -7.83 -3.58 -0.52
CA ASN A 75 -8.58 -4.83 -0.45
C ASN A 75 -8.05 -5.76 0.65
N LEU A 76 -6.72 -5.83 0.82
CA LEU A 76 -6.10 -6.56 1.91
C LEU A 76 -6.44 -5.94 3.28
N ILE A 77 -6.40 -4.62 3.42
CA ILE A 77 -6.73 -3.93 4.67
C ILE A 77 -8.17 -4.24 5.09
N VAL A 78 -9.12 -4.11 4.16
CA VAL A 78 -10.54 -4.38 4.42
C VAL A 78 -10.78 -5.88 4.68
N GLY A 79 -10.11 -6.75 3.92
CA GLY A 79 -10.26 -8.20 4.04
C GLY A 79 -9.64 -8.77 5.33
N MET A 80 -8.46 -8.29 5.72
CA MET A 80 -7.77 -8.72 6.94
C MET A 80 -8.15 -7.90 8.18
N LYS A 81 -8.85 -6.77 8.00
CA LYS A 81 -9.25 -5.85 9.06
C LYS A 81 -8.08 -5.40 9.94
N THR A 82 -6.93 -5.15 9.31
CA THR A 82 -5.70 -4.70 9.96
C THR A 82 -4.90 -3.81 9.02
N LEU A 83 -4.08 -2.91 9.57
CA LEU A 83 -3.06 -2.20 8.81
C LEU A 83 -1.77 -3.01 8.62
N ASP A 84 -1.57 -4.10 9.38
CA ASP A 84 -0.39 -4.97 9.26
C ASP A 84 -0.51 -5.92 8.05
N VAL A 85 -0.83 -5.37 6.89
CA VAL A 85 -1.01 -6.12 5.64
C VAL A 85 0.26 -6.14 4.81
N MET A 86 1.32 -5.42 5.18
CA MET A 86 2.49 -5.22 4.32
C MET A 86 3.19 -6.52 3.93
N LYS A 87 3.24 -7.52 4.82
CA LYS A 87 3.77 -8.85 4.45
C LYS A 87 2.95 -9.51 3.35
N GLY A 88 1.62 -9.48 3.46
CA GLY A 88 0.70 -10.04 2.46
C GLY A 88 0.66 -9.21 1.18
N ALA A 89 0.72 -7.89 1.32
CA ALA A 89 0.78 -6.94 0.23
C ALA A 89 2.05 -7.14 -0.57
N ILE A 90 3.23 -7.21 0.06
CA ILE A 90 4.49 -7.52 -0.62
C ILE A 90 4.42 -8.90 -1.28
N MET A 91 3.82 -9.92 -0.68
CA MET A 91 3.71 -11.21 -1.37
C MET A 91 2.88 -11.13 -2.67
N LYS A 92 1.86 -10.26 -2.73
CA LYS A 92 1.02 -10.03 -3.91
C LYS A 92 1.59 -9.01 -4.89
N LEU A 93 2.20 -7.94 -4.38
CA LEU A 93 2.74 -6.78 -5.09
C LEU A 93 4.18 -7.05 -5.58
N TYR A 94 5.01 -7.61 -4.70
CA TYR A 94 6.35 -8.11 -5.00
C TYR A 94 6.26 -9.62 -5.29
N ASN A 95 5.76 -9.93 -6.48
CA ASN A 95 6.03 -11.21 -7.09
C ASN A 95 7.33 -11.05 -7.89
N PRO A 96 8.43 -11.75 -7.54
CA PRO A 96 9.67 -11.72 -8.33
C PRO A 96 9.45 -12.22 -9.77
N LEU A 97 8.28 -12.79 -10.07
CA LEU A 97 7.82 -13.18 -11.40
C LEU A 97 6.93 -12.13 -12.09
N SER A 98 6.41 -11.11 -11.40
CA SER A 98 5.56 -10.05 -12.01
C SER A 98 6.36 -8.87 -12.55
N GLY A 99 7.58 -8.62 -12.04
CA GLY A 99 8.57 -7.74 -12.69
C GLY A 99 9.25 -8.39 -13.90
N ARG A 100 8.96 -9.68 -14.14
CA ARG A 100 8.94 -10.21 -15.49
C ARG A 100 7.52 -9.97 -15.97
N GLU A 101 7.26 -8.80 -16.55
CA GLU A 101 6.43 -8.81 -17.76
C GLU A 101 6.85 -10.06 -18.52
N LEU A 102 5.86 -10.85 -18.93
CA LEU A 102 6.05 -11.91 -19.92
C LEU A 102 7.23 -11.48 -20.79
N ARG A 103 8.36 -12.21 -20.76
CA ARG A 103 9.20 -12.24 -21.95
C ARG A 103 8.23 -12.77 -22.97
N ALA A 104 7.49 -11.86 -23.63
CA ALA A 104 6.71 -12.15 -24.79
C ALA A 104 7.77 -12.75 -25.69
N LYS A 105 7.68 -14.07 -25.80
CA LYS A 105 8.50 -14.85 -26.69
C LYS A 105 8.01 -14.35 -28.04
N VAL A 106 8.69 -13.34 -28.57
CA VAL A 106 8.66 -13.04 -29.99
C VAL A 106 9.34 -14.27 -30.60
N PHE A 107 8.53 -15.23 -30.99
CA PHE A 107 8.88 -16.25 -31.94
C PHE A 107 8.13 -15.94 -33.22
#